data_AF-A0A5N6UW74-F1
#
_entry.id   AF-A0A5N6UW74-F1
#
_cell.length_a   1.000
_cell.length_b   1.000
_cell.length_c   1.000
_cell.angle_alpha   90.00
_cell.angle_beta   90.00
_cell.angle_gamma   90.00
#
_symmetry.space_group_name_H-M   'P 1'
#
loop_
_entity.id
_entity.type
_entity.pdbx_description
1 polymer ?
#
loop_
_entity_poly.entity_id
_entity_poly.type
_entity_poly.pdbx_seq_one_letter_code
_entity_poly.pdbx_strand_id
1 'polypeptide(L)'
;MARNTRFILILTLFILFTLGAVADDVEGCPTGLVYSPFVPYFRYPADSAQACWGFAICTFMEADEARKQQYGATALVMGLVPLTLRDIAWPERRTVLVSAPLPFIAATAVRALGLEPTLATDVEEERLRQWLSWMHTGWLTNIKAKSNITKALFVTVTFVVLLGAYAALALVEIYSKRSALGCPYPIFGLTWCLVGIIPGAVHSLFASWREEKSGRAGRETAVQGADEAWPVQLTWAIYYTAGTLVFTSIMAITVLELFVWVVVMFAVTGASKLLALYICLLLRNPAS
;
A
#
# COMPACT_ATOMS: atom_id res chain seq x y z
N MET A 1 19.49 -11.39 -24.93
CA MET A 1 20.29 -11.91 -23.80
C MET A 1 20.42 -10.95 -22.61
N ALA A 2 20.39 -9.62 -22.78
CA ALA A 2 20.52 -8.65 -21.68
C ALA A 2 19.37 -8.61 -20.63
N ARG A 3 18.22 -9.23 -20.91
CA ARG A 3 17.06 -9.26 -19.99
C ARG A 3 17.21 -10.30 -18.89
N ASN A 4 17.88 -11.42 -19.17
CA ASN A 4 18.09 -12.50 -18.20
C ASN A 4 19.21 -12.14 -17.21
N THR A 5 20.22 -11.38 -17.64
CA THR A 5 21.31 -10.92 -16.76
C THR A 5 20.83 -9.95 -15.68
N ARG A 6 19.83 -9.09 -15.95
CA ARG A 6 19.24 -8.22 -14.91
C ARG A 6 18.42 -8.99 -13.88
N PHE A 7 17.71 -10.04 -14.32
CA PHE A 7 16.92 -10.90 -13.44
C PHE A 7 17.82 -11.75 -12.53
N ILE A 8 18.92 -12.29 -13.09
CA ILE A 8 19.94 -13.01 -12.34
C ILE A 8 20.61 -12.09 -11.31
N LEU A 9 20.90 -10.83 -11.69
CA LEU A 9 21.57 -9.87 -10.80
C LEU A 9 20.69 -9.47 -9.60
N ILE A 10 19.37 -9.32 -9.81
CA ILE A 10 18.39 -9.08 -8.74
C ILE A 10 18.23 -10.33 -7.86
N LEU A 11 18.21 -11.52 -8.45
CA LEU A 11 18.13 -12.78 -7.70
C LEU A 11 19.40 -13.02 -6.87
N THR A 12 20.59 -12.71 -7.41
CA THR A 12 21.86 -12.80 -6.68
C THR A 12 21.98 -11.75 -5.59
N LEU A 13 21.44 -10.53 -5.77
CA LEU A 13 21.34 -9.53 -4.70
C LEU A 13 20.43 -9.99 -3.57
N PHE A 14 19.31 -10.65 -3.91
CA PHE A 14 18.40 -11.24 -2.92
C PHE A 14 19.04 -12.41 -2.16
N ILE A 15 19.83 -13.25 -2.84
CA ILE A 15 20.56 -14.38 -2.24
C ILE A 15 21.77 -13.92 -1.41
N LEU A 16 22.48 -12.86 -1.83
CA LEU A 16 23.57 -12.25 -1.06
C LEU A 16 23.04 -11.57 0.22
N PHE A 17 21.81 -11.07 0.22
CA PHE A 17 21.14 -10.57 1.42
C PHE A 17 20.77 -11.69 2.39
N THR A 18 20.46 -12.90 1.92
CA THR A 18 20.15 -14.06 2.79
C THR A 18 21.39 -14.77 3.34
N LEU A 19 22.56 -14.62 2.72
CA LEU A 19 23.80 -15.30 3.14
C LEU A 19 24.64 -14.55 4.20
N GLY A 20 24.25 -13.32 4.59
CA GLY A 20 24.95 -12.55 5.63
C GLY A 20 24.57 -12.88 7.08
N ALA A 21 23.65 -13.83 7.30
CA ALA A 21 23.09 -14.16 8.61
C ALA A 21 23.89 -15.26 9.33
N VAL A 22 25.17 -15.02 9.62
CA VAL A 22 25.94 -15.90 10.51
C VAL A 22 25.63 -15.48 11.95
N ALA A 23 25.15 -16.45 12.74
CA ALA A 23 24.74 -16.26 14.12
C ALA A 23 25.92 -15.85 15.01
N ASP A 24 25.76 -14.73 15.71
CA ASP A 24 26.47 -14.43 16.94
C ASP A 24 25.44 -14.48 18.08
N ASP A 25 25.72 -15.33 19.08
CA ASP A 25 24.90 -15.51 20.25
C ASP A 25 25.03 -14.28 21.17
N VAL A 26 23.91 -13.59 21.42
CA VAL A 26 23.87 -12.53 22.43
C VAL A 26 23.57 -13.18 23.79
N GLU A 27 24.46 -12.97 24.76
CA GLU A 27 24.28 -13.43 26.15
C GLU A 27 23.06 -12.75 26.82
N GLY A 28 21.95 -13.50 26.92
CA GLY A 28 20.81 -13.21 27.79
C GLY A 28 19.70 -12.35 27.18
N CYS A 29 18.45 -12.80 27.34
CA CYS A 29 17.28 -12.06 26.89
C CYS A 29 16.88 -10.95 27.89
N PRO A 30 16.70 -9.68 27.45
CA PRO A 30 16.25 -8.61 28.34
C PRO A 30 14.82 -8.83 28.83
N THR A 31 14.59 -8.64 30.13
CA THR A 31 13.30 -8.91 30.79
C THR A 31 12.29 -7.76 30.62
N GLY A 32 10.99 -8.07 30.69
CA GLY A 32 9.90 -7.08 30.67
C GLY A 32 9.50 -6.54 29.30
N LEU A 33 10.19 -6.96 28.23
CA LEU A 33 9.92 -6.55 26.87
C LEU A 33 8.56 -7.01 26.35
N VAL A 34 8.11 -8.20 26.72
CA VAL A 34 6.85 -8.81 26.24
C VAL A 34 5.64 -7.85 26.33
N TYR A 35 5.60 -6.96 27.33
CA TYR A 35 4.47 -6.08 27.60
C TYR A 35 4.69 -4.60 27.27
N SER A 36 5.88 -4.16 26.84
CA SER A 36 6.17 -2.73 26.64
C SER A 36 5.77 -2.22 25.23
N PRO A 37 4.71 -1.41 25.07
CA PRO A 37 4.35 -0.86 23.76
C PRO A 37 5.34 0.24 23.32
N PHE A 38 5.57 0.38 22.03
CA PHE A 38 6.31 1.47 21.38
C PHE A 38 7.74 1.71 21.88
N VAL A 39 8.47 0.65 22.20
CA VAL A 39 9.89 0.79 22.54
C VAL A 39 10.71 0.67 21.24
N PRO A 40 11.45 1.73 20.84
CA PRO A 40 12.22 1.69 19.61
C PRO A 40 13.36 0.67 19.70
N TYR A 41 13.60 -0.06 18.61
CA TYR A 41 14.60 -1.13 18.56
C TYR A 41 16.03 -0.62 18.80
N PHE A 42 16.35 0.60 18.33
CA PHE A 42 17.66 1.23 18.50
C PHE A 42 17.98 1.64 19.95
N ARG A 43 17.04 1.47 20.88
CA ARG A 43 17.30 1.60 22.33
C ARG A 43 18.08 0.42 22.88
N TYR A 44 18.01 -0.73 22.20
CA TYR A 44 18.77 -1.92 22.55
C TYR A 44 20.06 -1.92 21.72
N PRO A 45 21.23 -2.19 22.33
CA PRO A 45 22.50 -2.20 21.62
C PRO A 45 22.49 -3.37 20.63
N ALA A 46 22.08 -3.09 19.40
CA ALA A 46 22.15 -4.02 18.29
C ALA A 46 23.25 -3.50 17.36
N ASP A 47 24.50 -3.81 17.71
CA ASP A 47 25.67 -3.45 16.90
C ASP A 47 25.67 -4.19 15.55
N SER A 48 24.77 -5.16 15.36
CA SER A 48 24.56 -5.91 14.13
C SER A 48 23.08 -6.21 13.87
N ALA A 49 22.72 -6.46 12.59
CA ALA A 49 21.38 -6.92 12.21
C ALA A 49 21.02 -8.28 12.87
N GLN A 50 22.04 -9.10 13.14
CA GLN A 50 21.90 -10.39 13.82
C GLN A 50 21.44 -10.24 15.27
N ALA A 51 22.00 -9.28 16.01
CA ALA A 51 21.58 -8.96 17.37
C ALA A 51 20.11 -8.52 17.43
N CYS A 52 19.64 -7.80 16.40
CA CYS A 52 18.22 -7.44 16.30
C CYS A 52 17.31 -8.66 16.06
N TRP A 53 17.73 -9.64 15.26
CA TRP A 53 16.98 -10.90 15.12
C TRP A 53 16.98 -11.73 16.40
N GLY A 54 18.13 -11.84 17.07
CA GLY A 54 18.22 -12.48 18.39
C GLY A 54 17.26 -11.85 19.40
N PHE A 55 17.15 -10.52 19.38
CA PHE A 55 16.21 -9.79 20.23
C PHE A 55 14.73 -10.10 19.93
N ALA A 56 14.36 -10.20 18.66
CA ALA A 56 13.01 -10.58 18.26
C ALA A 56 12.67 -12.02 18.69
N ILE A 57 13.63 -12.94 18.57
CA ILE A 57 13.52 -14.33 19.04
C ILE A 57 13.35 -14.37 20.56
N CYS A 58 14.20 -13.65 21.30
CA CYS A 58 14.11 -13.50 22.76
C CYS A 58 12.74 -13.02 23.21
N THR A 59 12.18 -12.01 22.54
CA THR A 59 10.84 -11.48 22.85
C THR A 59 9.76 -12.56 22.74
N PHE A 60 9.88 -13.45 21.75
CA PHE A 60 8.93 -14.53 21.54
C PHE A 60 9.14 -15.69 22.52
N MET A 61 10.39 -15.99 22.88
CA MET A 61 10.74 -17.04 23.84
C MET A 61 10.29 -16.71 25.27
N GLU A 62 10.49 -15.47 25.72
CA GLU A 62 10.11 -14.99 27.06
C GLU A 62 8.60 -14.78 27.23
N ALA A 63 7.82 -14.79 26.14
CA ALA A 63 6.38 -14.62 26.20
C ALA A 63 5.68 -15.84 26.82
N ASP A 64 4.67 -15.59 27.65
CA ASP A 64 3.76 -16.65 28.12
C ASP A 64 2.91 -17.20 26.96
N GLU A 65 2.37 -18.41 27.12
CA GLU A 65 1.62 -19.09 26.04
C GLU A 65 0.41 -18.29 25.55
N ALA A 66 -0.30 -17.60 26.44
CA ALA A 66 -1.42 -16.75 26.04
C ALA A 66 -0.93 -15.57 25.19
N ARG A 67 0.25 -15.02 25.50
CA ARG A 67 0.84 -13.94 24.73
C ARG A 67 1.39 -14.37 23.38
N LYS A 68 1.95 -15.59 23.27
CA LYS A 68 2.33 -16.17 21.97
C LYS A 68 1.12 -16.32 21.05
N GLN A 69 -0.02 -16.77 21.59
CA GLN A 69 -1.28 -16.83 20.84
C GLN A 69 -1.75 -15.44 20.39
N GLN A 70 -1.64 -14.42 21.25
CA GLN A 70 -1.93 -13.03 20.87
C GLN A 70 -1.02 -12.55 19.73
N TYR A 71 0.28 -12.80 19.77
CA TYR A 71 1.20 -12.43 18.69
C TYR A 71 0.81 -13.09 17.36
N GLY A 72 0.50 -14.39 17.39
CA GLY A 72 -0.03 -15.09 16.21
C GLY A 72 -1.30 -14.44 15.65
N ALA A 73 -2.26 -14.10 16.51
CA ALA A 73 -3.48 -13.42 16.11
C ALA A 73 -3.21 -12.01 15.53
N THR A 74 -2.34 -11.21 16.17
CA THR A 74 -1.99 -9.88 15.68
C THR A 74 -1.26 -9.92 14.34
N ALA A 75 -0.38 -10.90 14.12
CA ALA A 75 0.30 -11.09 12.84
C ALA A 75 -0.68 -11.41 11.70
N LEU A 76 -1.70 -12.25 11.98
CA LEU A 76 -2.77 -12.53 11.03
C LEU A 76 -3.56 -11.27 10.69
N VAL A 77 -3.98 -10.48 11.69
CA VAL A 77 -4.70 -9.23 11.45
C VAL A 77 -3.84 -8.25 10.66
N MET A 78 -2.56 -8.07 11.02
CA MET A 78 -1.62 -7.23 10.29
C MET A 78 -1.52 -7.64 8.82
N GLY A 79 -1.39 -8.93 8.51
CA GLY A 79 -1.36 -9.45 7.15
C GLY A 79 -2.62 -9.17 6.33
N LEU A 80 -3.77 -9.08 7.01
CA LEU A 80 -5.05 -8.74 6.41
C LEU A 80 -5.23 -7.24 6.21
N VAL A 81 -4.52 -6.37 6.94
CA VAL A 81 -4.63 -4.91 6.78
C VAL A 81 -4.39 -4.44 5.34
N PRO A 82 -3.28 -4.80 4.66
CA PRO A 82 -3.04 -4.34 3.29
C PRO A 82 -4.07 -4.91 2.31
N LEU A 83 -4.55 -6.14 2.53
CA LEU A 83 -5.60 -6.74 1.71
C LEU A 83 -6.94 -6.02 1.92
N THR A 84 -7.37 -5.85 3.16
CA THR A 84 -8.70 -5.31 3.47
C THR A 84 -8.81 -3.81 3.23
N LEU A 85 -7.81 -3.01 3.60
CA LEU A 85 -7.88 -1.55 3.48
C LEU A 85 -7.60 -1.10 2.05
N ARG A 86 -6.57 -1.61 1.38
CA ARG A 86 -6.35 -1.34 -0.06
C ARG A 86 -7.51 -1.90 -0.90
N ASP A 87 -8.02 -3.04 -0.45
CA ASP A 87 -9.30 -3.71 -0.67
C ASP A 87 -10.55 -2.82 -0.85
N ILE A 88 -10.61 -1.72 -0.09
CA ILE A 88 -11.86 -0.98 0.14
C ILE A 88 -12.42 -0.53 -1.21
N ALA A 89 -13.64 -0.96 -1.51
CA ALA A 89 -14.36 -0.69 -2.75
C ALA A 89 -14.87 0.76 -2.85
N TRP A 90 -14.22 1.71 -2.16
CA TRP A 90 -14.54 3.12 -2.19
C TRP A 90 -13.58 3.89 -3.12
N PRO A 91 -14.08 4.83 -3.93
CA PRO A 91 -15.48 4.97 -4.35
C PRO A 91 -15.93 3.69 -5.08
N GLU A 92 -17.23 3.50 -5.33
CA GLU A 92 -17.83 2.23 -5.79
C GLU A 92 -16.95 1.41 -6.76
N ARG A 93 -16.57 0.18 -6.38
CA ARG A 93 -15.65 -0.73 -7.12
C ARG A 93 -14.27 -0.14 -7.44
N ARG A 94 -13.87 0.92 -6.75
CA ARG A 94 -12.65 1.73 -6.96
C ARG A 94 -12.60 2.42 -8.31
N THR A 95 -13.71 2.49 -9.04
CA THR A 95 -13.73 3.11 -10.35
C THR A 95 -13.97 4.61 -10.23
N VAL A 96 -13.24 5.37 -11.03
CA VAL A 96 -13.43 6.82 -11.17
C VAL A 96 -13.73 7.10 -12.62
N LEU A 97 -14.93 7.62 -12.86
CA LEU A 97 -15.34 8.01 -14.20
C LEU A 97 -14.54 9.23 -14.66
N VAL A 98 -13.94 9.14 -15.84
CA VAL A 98 -13.19 10.21 -16.50
C VAL A 98 -13.75 10.47 -17.90
N SER A 99 -13.74 11.72 -18.35
CA SER A 99 -14.24 12.11 -19.68
C SER A 99 -13.39 11.63 -20.84
N ALA A 100 -12.09 11.52 -20.63
CA ALA A 100 -11.12 11.13 -21.66
C ALA A 100 -9.93 10.40 -21.00
N PRO A 101 -9.15 9.62 -21.75
CA PRO A 101 -8.04 8.87 -21.19
C PRO A 101 -7.04 9.81 -20.51
N LEU A 102 -6.56 9.39 -19.34
CA LEU A 102 -5.56 10.10 -18.57
C LEU A 102 -4.17 9.91 -19.21
N PRO A 103 -3.27 10.91 -19.10
CA PRO A 103 -1.89 10.71 -19.52
C PRO A 103 -1.26 9.59 -18.68
N PHE A 104 -0.36 8.83 -19.29
CA PHE A 104 0.24 7.61 -18.71
C PHE A 104 0.73 7.77 -17.26
N ILE A 105 1.39 8.90 -16.95
CA ILE A 105 1.92 9.18 -15.60
C ILE A 105 0.78 9.34 -14.59
N ALA A 106 -0.26 10.10 -14.93
CA ALA A 106 -1.41 10.30 -14.06
C ALA A 106 -2.19 8.99 -13.88
N ALA A 107 -2.37 8.22 -14.96
CA ALA A 107 -3.02 6.92 -14.90
C ALA A 107 -2.24 5.94 -13.99
N THR A 108 -0.91 5.95 -14.07
CA THR A 108 -0.02 5.16 -13.21
C THR A 108 -0.17 5.58 -11.75
N ALA A 109 -0.14 6.88 -11.46
CA ALA A 109 -0.27 7.40 -10.10
C ALA A 109 -1.64 7.04 -9.49
N VAL A 110 -2.73 7.24 -10.23
CA VAL A 110 -4.10 6.92 -9.80
C VAL A 110 -4.25 5.43 -9.48
N ARG A 111 -3.72 4.55 -10.35
CA ARG A 111 -3.70 3.09 -10.11
C ARG A 111 -2.83 2.70 -8.92
N ALA A 112 -1.67 3.31 -8.78
CA ALA A 112 -0.78 3.07 -7.64
C ALA A 112 -1.43 3.43 -6.30
N LEU A 113 -2.23 4.50 -6.29
CA LEU A 113 -3.02 4.97 -5.15
C LEU A 113 -4.31 4.16 -4.91
N GLY A 114 -4.61 3.17 -5.77
CA GLY A 114 -5.67 2.18 -5.55
C GLY A 114 -7.02 2.52 -6.18
N LEU A 115 -7.06 3.39 -7.20
CA LEU A 115 -8.26 3.66 -8.02
C LEU A 115 -8.04 3.27 -9.48
N GLU A 116 -9.12 2.90 -10.16
CA GLU A 116 -9.12 2.59 -11.59
C GLU A 116 -9.84 3.70 -12.37
N PRO A 117 -9.15 4.46 -13.24
CA PRO A 117 -9.81 5.43 -14.09
C PRO A 117 -10.55 4.72 -15.23
N THR A 118 -11.87 4.89 -15.31
CA THR A 118 -12.72 4.30 -16.34
C THR A 118 -13.38 5.38 -17.20
N LEU A 119 -13.47 5.14 -18.51
CA LEU A 119 -14.07 6.10 -19.43
C LEU A 119 -15.59 6.12 -19.23
N ALA A 120 -16.16 7.33 -19.12
CA ALA A 120 -17.60 7.50 -18.95
C ALA A 120 -18.43 6.91 -20.12
N THR A 121 -17.84 6.78 -21.31
CA THR A 121 -18.48 6.21 -22.50
C THR A 121 -18.72 4.71 -22.40
N ASP A 122 -17.93 4.02 -21.58
CA ASP A 122 -17.92 2.56 -21.51
C ASP A 122 -18.83 2.02 -20.39
N VAL A 123 -19.52 2.93 -19.70
CA VAL A 123 -20.34 2.66 -18.51
C VAL A 123 -21.82 2.90 -18.81
N GLU A 124 -22.70 2.05 -18.25
CA GLU A 124 -24.15 2.21 -18.34
C GLU A 124 -24.62 3.61 -17.90
N GLU A 125 -25.56 4.17 -18.63
CA GLU A 125 -26.06 5.54 -18.42
C GLU A 125 -26.66 5.75 -17.02
N GLU A 126 -27.33 4.72 -16.48
CA GLU A 126 -27.90 4.78 -15.12
C GLU A 126 -26.80 4.95 -14.06
N ARG A 127 -25.68 4.24 -14.23
CA ARG A 127 -24.55 4.35 -13.30
C ARG A 127 -23.80 5.67 -13.43
N LEU A 128 -23.70 6.20 -14.65
CA LEU A 128 -23.20 7.55 -14.87
C LEU A 128 -24.06 8.58 -14.11
N ARG A 129 -25.39 8.47 -14.18
CA ARG A 129 -26.31 9.36 -13.45
C ARG A 129 -26.17 9.22 -11.93
N GLN A 130 -26.05 8.00 -11.43
CA GLN A 130 -25.81 7.73 -9.99
C GLN A 130 -24.47 8.33 -9.53
N TRP A 131 -23.43 8.20 -10.32
CA TRP A 131 -22.13 8.78 -9.98
C TRP A 131 -22.14 10.32 -10.01
N LEU A 132 -22.81 10.92 -11.01
CA LEU A 132 -23.00 12.36 -11.10
C LEU A 132 -23.86 12.90 -9.94
N SER A 133 -24.91 12.19 -9.53
CA SER A 133 -25.75 12.58 -8.40
C SER A 133 -25.00 12.47 -7.07
N TRP A 134 -24.15 11.44 -6.91
CA TRP A 134 -23.25 11.31 -5.75
C TRP A 134 -22.25 12.48 -5.67
N MET A 135 -21.64 12.88 -6.80
CA MET A 135 -20.80 14.08 -6.83
C MET A 135 -21.57 15.35 -6.42
N HIS A 136 -22.85 15.44 -6.77
CA HIS A 136 -23.71 16.59 -6.47
C HIS A 136 -24.30 16.59 -5.05
N THR A 137 -24.10 15.56 -4.23
CA THR A 137 -24.71 15.46 -2.89
C THR A 137 -23.72 15.54 -1.74
N GLY A 138 -22.41 15.71 -2.02
CA GLY A 138 -21.36 15.74 -0.99
C GLY A 138 -20.46 16.99 -1.00
N TRP A 139 -19.31 16.91 -0.34
CA TRP A 139 -18.26 17.96 -0.35
C TRP A 139 -17.65 18.20 -1.76
N LEU A 140 -17.88 17.27 -2.68
CA LEU A 140 -17.56 17.34 -4.10
C LEU A 140 -18.57 18.14 -4.93
N THR A 141 -19.63 18.66 -4.28
CA THR A 141 -20.61 19.56 -4.91
C THR A 141 -19.92 20.72 -5.61
N ASN A 142 -20.43 21.05 -6.80
CA ASN A 142 -19.95 22.15 -7.65
C ASN A 142 -18.48 22.07 -8.09
N ILE A 143 -17.83 20.90 -8.07
CA ILE A 143 -16.48 20.76 -8.66
C ILE A 143 -16.41 21.21 -10.13
N LYS A 144 -17.51 21.10 -10.88
CA LYS A 144 -17.61 21.64 -12.23
C LYS A 144 -17.49 23.17 -12.28
N ALA A 145 -18.09 23.88 -11.33
CA ALA A 145 -18.05 25.34 -11.22
C ALA A 145 -16.81 25.87 -10.49
N LYS A 146 -16.08 25.00 -9.76
CA LYS A 146 -14.84 25.37 -9.07
C LYS A 146 -13.72 25.63 -10.08
N SER A 147 -13.02 26.75 -9.87
CA SER A 147 -11.81 27.11 -10.59
C SER A 147 -10.76 25.99 -10.56
N ASN A 148 -9.95 25.89 -11.61
CA ASN A 148 -8.79 24.98 -11.65
C ASN A 148 -7.83 25.21 -10.46
N ILE A 149 -7.75 26.44 -9.94
CA ILE A 149 -6.96 26.77 -8.75
C ILE A 149 -7.50 26.03 -7.52
N THR A 150 -8.83 26.01 -7.33
CA THR A 150 -9.46 25.32 -6.21
C THR A 150 -9.26 23.81 -6.31
N LYS A 151 -9.35 23.23 -7.51
CA LYS A 151 -9.05 21.81 -7.73
C LYS A 151 -7.59 21.47 -7.42
N ALA A 152 -6.65 22.31 -7.87
CA ALA A 152 -5.23 22.16 -7.57
C ALA A 152 -4.94 22.28 -6.06
N LEU A 153 -5.65 23.16 -5.35
CA LEU A 153 -5.59 23.27 -3.90
C LEU A 153 -6.01 21.94 -3.22
N PHE A 154 -7.11 21.32 -3.65
CA PHE A 154 -7.54 20.03 -3.09
C PHE A 154 -6.53 18.91 -3.34
N VAL A 155 -5.94 18.85 -4.55
CA VAL A 155 -4.85 17.91 -4.85
C VAL A 155 -3.65 18.17 -3.93
N THR A 156 -3.27 19.43 -3.73
CA THR A 156 -2.13 19.80 -2.87
C THR A 156 -2.39 19.43 -1.41
N VAL A 157 -3.57 19.76 -0.88
CA VAL A 157 -3.95 19.43 0.50
C VAL A 157 -3.97 17.92 0.72
N THR A 158 -4.59 17.15 -0.18
CA THR A 158 -4.63 15.69 -0.05
C THR A 158 -3.26 15.04 -0.22
N PHE A 159 -2.39 15.61 -1.04
CA PHE A 159 -1.00 15.19 -1.13
C PHE A 159 -0.23 15.44 0.18
N VAL A 160 -0.38 16.62 0.80
CA VAL A 160 0.23 16.92 2.11
C VAL A 160 -0.30 15.99 3.19
N VAL A 161 -1.60 15.70 3.21
CA VAL A 161 -2.20 14.73 4.15
C VAL A 161 -1.63 13.33 3.93
N LEU A 162 -1.44 12.90 2.68
CA LEU A 162 -0.81 11.62 2.37
C LEU A 162 0.63 11.55 2.87
N LEU A 163 1.42 12.61 2.68
CA LEU A 163 2.78 12.69 3.21
C LEU A 163 2.79 12.63 4.74
N GLY A 164 1.85 13.29 5.41
CA GLY A 164 1.67 13.19 6.86
C GLY A 164 1.32 11.76 7.30
N ALA A 165 0.46 11.06 6.56
CA ALA A 165 0.10 9.66 6.83
C ALA A 165 1.29 8.71 6.60
N TYR A 166 2.12 8.96 5.57
CA TYR A 166 3.36 8.22 5.33
C TYR A 166 4.42 8.49 6.41
N ALA A 167 4.53 9.72 6.90
CA ALA A 167 5.40 10.03 8.03
C ALA A 167 4.91 9.31 9.30
N ALA A 168 3.60 9.31 9.57
CA ALA A 168 3.02 8.55 10.67
C ALA A 168 3.27 7.03 10.52
N LEU A 169 3.15 6.49 9.31
CA LEU A 169 3.47 5.08 9.02
C LEU A 169 4.94 4.78 9.30
N ALA A 170 5.86 5.63 8.85
CA ALA A 170 7.29 5.48 9.14
C ALA A 170 7.59 5.54 10.64
N LEU A 171 6.95 6.47 11.36
CA LEU A 171 7.11 6.57 12.82
C LEU A 171 6.57 5.34 13.53
N VAL A 172 5.35 4.89 13.20
CA VAL A 172 4.79 3.67 13.78
C VAL A 172 5.68 2.48 13.45
N GLU A 173 6.21 2.37 12.24
CA GLU A 173 7.20 1.34 11.90
C GLU A 173 8.46 1.40 12.77
N ILE A 174 9.04 2.58 12.96
CA ILE A 174 10.28 2.74 13.72
C ILE A 174 10.08 2.43 15.21
N TYR A 175 8.94 2.86 15.78
CA TYR A 175 8.66 2.74 17.21
C TYR A 175 7.94 1.45 17.60
N SER A 176 7.16 0.84 16.70
CA SER A 176 6.40 -0.39 16.96
C SER A 176 7.17 -1.66 16.58
N LYS A 177 8.30 -1.57 15.88
CA LYS A 177 8.88 -2.78 15.29
C LYS A 177 9.60 -3.69 16.27
N ARG A 178 9.01 -4.88 16.38
CA ARG A 178 9.64 -6.16 16.75
C ARG A 178 9.49 -7.18 15.61
N SER A 179 9.66 -6.71 14.39
CA SER A 179 9.59 -7.51 13.16
C SER A 179 10.96 -8.09 12.83
N ALA A 180 11.02 -9.37 12.47
CA ALA A 180 12.24 -9.96 11.93
C ALA A 180 12.72 -9.22 10.66
N LEU A 181 11.82 -8.77 9.78
CA LEU A 181 12.24 -8.01 8.58
C LEU A 181 12.66 -6.57 8.90
N GLY A 182 12.28 -6.01 10.05
CA GLY A 182 12.62 -4.65 10.46
C GLY A 182 14.10 -4.42 10.79
N CYS A 183 14.82 -5.49 11.13
CA CYS A 183 16.20 -5.43 11.60
C CYS A 183 17.20 -4.89 10.56
N PRO A 184 17.17 -5.31 9.30
CA PRO A 184 18.01 -4.69 8.27
C PRO A 184 17.43 -3.39 7.70
N TYR A 185 16.11 -3.17 7.76
CA TYR A 185 15.48 -2.01 7.13
C TYR A 185 14.17 -1.60 7.82
N PRO A 186 14.14 -0.44 8.52
CA PRO A 186 13.05 -0.13 9.45
C PRO A 186 11.76 0.38 8.78
N ILE A 187 11.70 0.62 7.47
CA ILE A 187 10.55 1.26 6.77
C ILE A 187 9.97 0.43 5.61
N PHE A 188 9.91 -0.90 5.78
CA PHE A 188 9.35 -1.85 4.81
C PHE A 188 7.89 -1.61 4.42
N GLY A 189 7.01 -1.23 5.36
CA GLY A 189 5.59 -1.00 5.09
C GLY A 189 5.37 0.22 4.19
N LEU A 190 6.03 1.34 4.51
CA LEU A 190 6.08 2.53 3.66
C LEU A 190 6.64 2.20 2.28
N THR A 191 7.74 1.43 2.24
CA THR A 191 8.35 1.03 0.97
C THR A 191 7.40 0.19 0.14
N TRP A 192 6.65 -0.74 0.75
CA TRP A 192 5.61 -1.48 0.07
C TRP A 192 4.53 -0.55 -0.52
N CYS A 193 4.08 0.48 0.22
CA CYS A 193 3.15 1.48 -0.32
C CYS A 193 3.72 2.18 -1.58
N LEU A 194 5.00 2.57 -1.55
CA LEU A 194 5.67 3.24 -2.69
C LEU A 194 5.90 2.30 -3.88
N VAL A 195 6.25 1.04 -3.62
CA VAL A 195 6.46 0.01 -4.66
C VAL A 195 5.17 -0.30 -5.43
N GLY A 196 4.00 0.10 -4.91
CA GLY A 196 2.71 0.03 -5.63
C GLY A 196 2.67 0.78 -6.96
N ILE A 197 3.64 1.68 -7.22
CA ILE A 197 3.82 2.31 -8.53
C ILE A 197 4.17 1.29 -9.62
N ILE A 198 4.90 0.21 -9.29
CA ILE A 198 5.31 -0.81 -10.27
C ILE A 198 4.10 -1.52 -10.90
N PRO A 199 3.19 -2.16 -10.14
CA PRO A 199 1.99 -2.76 -10.72
C PRO A 199 1.10 -1.70 -11.41
N GLY A 200 1.01 -0.48 -10.86
CA GLY A 200 0.28 0.62 -11.51
C GLY A 200 0.83 1.02 -12.88
N ALA A 201 2.16 1.01 -13.05
CA ALA A 201 2.84 1.33 -14.30
C ALA A 201 2.66 0.21 -15.33
N VAL A 202 2.81 -1.05 -14.91
CA VAL A 202 2.56 -2.21 -15.76
C VAL A 202 1.11 -2.20 -16.24
N HIS A 203 0.14 -2.00 -15.33
CA HIS A 203 -1.28 -1.92 -15.70
C HIS A 203 -1.54 -0.79 -16.69
N SER A 204 -1.03 0.41 -16.41
CA SER A 204 -1.22 1.56 -17.31
C SER A 204 -0.61 1.35 -18.69
N LEU A 205 0.52 0.65 -18.78
CA LEU A 205 1.17 0.34 -20.04
C LEU A 205 0.31 -0.60 -20.88
N PHE A 206 -0.17 -1.69 -20.27
CA PHE A 206 -1.03 -2.66 -20.94
C PHE A 206 -2.41 -2.07 -21.30
N ALA A 207 -2.94 -1.16 -20.49
CA ALA A 207 -4.17 -0.43 -20.81
C ALA A 207 -3.98 0.46 -22.05
N SER A 208 -2.91 1.26 -22.10
CA SER A 208 -2.62 2.13 -23.26
C SER A 208 -2.43 1.34 -24.56
N TRP A 209 -1.77 0.18 -24.48
CA TRP A 209 -1.56 -0.69 -25.65
C TRP A 209 -2.85 -1.34 -26.15
N ARG A 210 -3.84 -1.55 -25.26
CA ARG A 210 -5.16 -2.07 -25.63
C ARG A 210 -6.00 -1.01 -26.30
N GLU A 211 -6.03 0.21 -25.76
CA GLU A 211 -6.78 1.33 -26.35
C GLU A 211 -6.37 1.54 -27.82
N GLU A 212 -5.06 1.48 -28.09
CA GLU A 212 -4.51 1.60 -29.46
C GLU A 212 -4.98 0.48 -30.40
N LYS A 213 -5.17 -0.75 -29.89
CA LYS A 213 -5.45 -1.94 -30.71
C LYS A 213 -6.92 -2.29 -30.87
N SER A 214 -7.73 -2.11 -29.84
CA SER A 214 -9.10 -2.66 -29.79
C SER A 214 -10.18 -1.62 -29.54
N GLY A 215 -9.84 -0.35 -29.27
CA GLY A 215 -10.82 0.71 -29.00
C GLY A 215 -11.81 0.38 -27.87
N ARG A 216 -11.45 -0.52 -26.96
CA ARG A 216 -12.28 -1.00 -25.84
C ARG A 216 -11.48 -0.86 -24.54
N ALA A 217 -11.99 -0.11 -23.57
CA ALA A 217 -11.46 -0.16 -22.22
C ALA A 217 -11.87 -1.48 -21.53
N GLY A 218 -11.07 -1.92 -20.56
CA GLY A 218 -11.28 -3.18 -19.83
C GLY A 218 -12.62 -3.25 -19.10
N ARG A 219 -13.06 -4.47 -18.77
CA ARG A 219 -14.29 -4.73 -18.02
C ARG A 219 -14.07 -4.44 -16.54
N GLU A 220 -15.03 -3.77 -15.90
CA GLU A 220 -14.88 -3.36 -14.51
C GLU A 220 -14.98 -4.53 -13.52
N THR A 221 -13.92 -4.73 -12.74
CA THR A 221 -13.86 -5.77 -11.70
C THR A 221 -13.61 -5.16 -10.33
N ALA A 222 -14.14 -5.80 -9.29
CA ALA A 222 -13.91 -5.38 -7.90
C ALA A 222 -12.45 -5.58 -7.43
N VAL A 223 -11.67 -6.39 -8.16
CA VAL A 223 -10.27 -6.67 -7.91
C VAL A 223 -9.41 -5.91 -8.91
N GLN A 224 -8.37 -5.23 -8.43
CA GLN A 224 -7.47 -4.45 -9.27
C GLN A 224 -6.67 -5.37 -10.20
N GLY A 225 -6.85 -5.19 -11.51
CA GLY A 225 -6.22 -6.03 -12.53
C GLY A 225 -6.94 -7.35 -12.83
N ALA A 226 -8.12 -7.63 -12.25
CA ALA A 226 -8.93 -8.77 -12.69
C ALA A 226 -9.48 -8.51 -14.11
N ASP A 227 -9.67 -9.59 -14.88
CA ASP A 227 -9.99 -9.56 -16.31
C ASP A 227 -8.96 -8.81 -17.20
N GLU A 228 -7.80 -8.43 -16.66
CA GLU A 228 -6.68 -7.88 -17.43
C GLU A 228 -5.75 -8.96 -17.99
N ALA A 229 -4.79 -8.55 -18.83
CA ALA A 229 -3.75 -9.44 -19.34
C ALA A 229 -2.97 -10.10 -18.19
N TRP A 230 -2.56 -11.36 -18.39
CA TRP A 230 -1.84 -12.15 -17.38
C TRP A 230 -0.65 -11.43 -16.71
N PRO A 231 0.14 -10.55 -17.37
CA PRO A 231 1.25 -9.85 -16.70
C PRO A 231 0.76 -8.85 -15.65
N VAL A 232 -0.39 -8.21 -15.89
CA VAL A 232 -1.01 -7.26 -14.95
C VAL A 232 -1.49 -8.02 -13.72
N GLN A 233 -2.23 -9.12 -13.93
CA GLN A 233 -2.69 -10.00 -12.85
C GLN A 233 -1.52 -10.52 -12.01
N LEU A 234 -0.47 -11.01 -12.66
CA LEU A 234 0.72 -11.53 -11.97
C LEU A 234 1.43 -10.45 -11.14
N THR A 235 1.58 -9.23 -11.68
CA THR A 235 2.28 -8.15 -10.97
C THR A 235 1.49 -7.70 -9.73
N TRP A 236 0.17 -7.58 -9.85
CA TRP A 236 -0.70 -7.31 -8.68
C TRP A 236 -0.68 -8.46 -7.68
N ALA A 237 -0.75 -9.71 -8.13
CA ALA A 237 -0.68 -10.88 -7.25
C ALA A 237 0.62 -10.90 -6.42
N ILE A 238 1.78 -10.71 -7.07
CA ILE A 238 3.07 -10.62 -6.39
C ILE A 238 3.07 -9.46 -5.38
N TYR A 239 2.55 -8.31 -5.78
CA TYR A 239 2.48 -7.13 -4.91
C TYR A 239 1.65 -7.38 -3.65
N TYR A 240 0.48 -8.01 -3.78
CA TYR A 240 -0.38 -8.37 -2.66
C TYR A 240 0.24 -9.43 -1.77
N THR A 241 0.80 -10.50 -2.33
CA THR A 241 1.48 -11.56 -1.56
C THR A 241 2.66 -10.99 -0.78
N ALA A 242 3.50 -10.17 -1.42
CA ALA A 242 4.61 -9.50 -0.75
C ALA A 242 4.14 -8.58 0.38
N GLY A 243 3.04 -7.84 0.15
CA GLY A 243 2.42 -6.99 1.17
C GLY A 243 1.96 -7.77 2.39
N THR A 244 1.24 -8.88 2.17
CA THR A 244 0.83 -9.77 3.26
C THR A 244 2.04 -10.25 4.05
N LEU A 245 3.10 -10.74 3.38
CA LEU A 245 4.32 -11.21 4.06
C LEU A 245 5.04 -10.10 4.84
N VAL A 246 5.13 -8.89 4.29
CA VAL A 246 5.73 -7.74 4.97
C VAL A 246 4.96 -7.41 6.25
N PHE A 247 3.63 -7.35 6.18
CA PHE A 247 2.81 -6.99 7.33
C PHE A 247 2.70 -8.13 8.36
N THR A 248 2.60 -9.41 7.93
CA THR A 248 2.59 -10.55 8.88
C THR A 248 3.91 -10.70 9.63
N SER A 249 5.03 -10.27 9.04
CA SER A 249 6.32 -10.27 9.73
C SER A 249 6.39 -9.34 10.95
N ILE A 250 5.40 -8.45 11.11
CA ILE A 250 5.25 -7.56 12.27
C ILE A 250 4.47 -8.32 13.35
N MET A 251 5.14 -9.31 13.95
CA MET A 251 4.48 -10.33 14.77
C MET A 251 4.38 -9.98 16.26
N ALA A 252 5.37 -9.30 16.83
CA ALA A 252 5.44 -9.07 18.28
C ALA A 252 4.91 -7.68 18.68
N ILE A 253 3.71 -7.33 18.19
CA ILE A 253 3.02 -6.09 18.54
C ILE A 253 1.92 -6.34 19.57
N THR A 254 1.68 -5.35 20.43
CA THR A 254 0.57 -5.32 21.36
C THR A 254 -0.74 -4.98 20.63
N VAL A 255 -1.88 -5.27 21.27
CA VAL A 255 -3.21 -4.92 20.72
C VAL A 255 -3.36 -3.40 20.51
N LEU A 256 -2.78 -2.59 21.39
CA LEU A 256 -2.82 -1.14 21.28
C LEU A 256 -1.97 -0.65 20.10
N GLU A 257 -0.80 -1.24 19.86
CA GLU A 257 0.01 -0.96 18.67
C GLU A 257 -0.73 -1.37 17.39
N LEU A 258 -1.36 -2.56 17.38
CA LEU A 258 -2.18 -3.02 16.25
C LEU A 258 -3.29 -2.01 15.92
N PHE A 259 -3.96 -1.46 16.93
CA PHE A 259 -4.99 -0.44 16.72
C PHE A 259 -4.41 0.81 16.02
N VAL A 260 -3.26 1.32 16.49
CA VAL A 260 -2.58 2.46 15.87
C VAL A 260 -2.17 2.15 14.43
N TRP A 261 -1.64 0.95 14.17
CA TRP A 261 -1.33 0.47 12.82
C TRP A 261 -2.53 0.50 11.87
N VAL A 262 -3.67 -0.03 12.33
CA VAL A 262 -4.92 -0.04 11.54
C VAL A 262 -5.39 1.39 11.25
N VAL A 263 -5.37 2.29 12.24
CA VAL A 263 -5.77 3.69 12.07
C VAL A 263 -4.87 4.43 11.09
N VAL A 264 -3.55 4.25 11.19
CA VAL A 264 -2.59 4.88 10.27
C VAL A 264 -2.77 4.34 8.85
N MET A 265 -2.93 3.02 8.69
CA MET A 265 -3.17 2.43 7.37
C MET A 265 -4.52 2.84 6.76
N PHE A 266 -5.54 3.05 7.60
CA PHE A 266 -6.81 3.63 7.16
C PHE A 266 -6.61 5.06 6.65
N ALA A 267 -5.86 5.89 7.37
CA ALA A 267 -5.52 7.25 6.95
C ALA A 267 -4.72 7.26 5.63
N VAL A 268 -3.70 6.40 5.50
CA VAL A 268 -2.91 6.23 4.27
C VAL A 268 -3.82 5.85 3.09
N THR A 269 -4.71 4.88 3.28
CA THR A 269 -5.63 4.41 2.24
C THR A 269 -6.62 5.50 1.83
N GLY A 270 -7.24 6.16 2.81
CA GLY A 270 -8.20 7.24 2.57
C GLY A 270 -7.56 8.43 1.85
N ALA A 271 -6.39 8.87 2.31
CA ALA A 271 -5.65 9.95 1.68
C ALA A 271 -5.21 9.59 0.25
N SER A 272 -4.77 8.35 0.03
CA SER A 272 -4.36 7.86 -1.30
C SER A 272 -5.54 7.90 -2.29
N LYS A 273 -6.70 7.36 -1.89
CA LYS A 273 -7.89 7.35 -2.74
C LYS A 273 -8.43 8.76 -2.97
N LEU A 274 -8.44 9.62 -1.96
CA LEU A 274 -8.84 11.03 -2.13
C LEU A 274 -7.93 11.76 -3.11
N LEU A 275 -6.61 11.60 -2.98
CA LEU A 275 -5.64 12.20 -3.89
C LEU A 275 -5.87 11.71 -5.34
N ALA A 276 -6.04 10.40 -5.53
CA ALA A 276 -6.30 9.81 -6.83
C ALA A 276 -7.60 10.36 -7.46
N LEU A 277 -8.67 10.46 -6.67
CA LEU A 277 -9.94 11.03 -7.10
C LEU A 277 -9.77 12.48 -7.56
N TYR A 278 -9.09 13.32 -6.77
CA TYR A 278 -8.88 14.73 -7.13
C TYR A 278 -7.95 14.91 -8.33
N ILE A 279 -6.96 14.04 -8.52
CA ILE A 279 -6.13 14.03 -9.75
C ILE A 279 -7.01 13.76 -10.97
N CYS A 280 -7.90 12.76 -10.91
CA CYS A 280 -8.83 12.48 -12.00
C CYS A 280 -9.76 13.67 -12.28
N LEU A 281 -10.38 14.25 -11.24
CA LEU A 281 -11.31 15.37 -11.38
C LEU A 281 -10.63 16.68 -11.84
N LEU A 282 -9.35 16.89 -11.50
CA LEU A 282 -8.56 18.03 -11.96
C LEU A 282 -8.27 17.92 -13.46
N LEU A 283 -7.87 16.73 -13.92
CA LEU A 283 -7.43 16.51 -15.31
C LEU A 283 -8.58 16.26 -16.28
N ARG A 284 -9.54 15.40 -15.92
CA ARG A 284 -10.56 14.84 -16.81
C ARG A 284 -11.89 14.64 -16.09
N ASN A 285 -12.60 15.74 -15.82
CA ASN A 285 -13.93 15.68 -15.22
C ASN A 285 -14.95 15.09 -16.23
N PRO A 286 -15.70 14.03 -15.90
CA PRO A 286 -16.69 13.44 -16.81
C PRO A 286 -17.92 14.34 -17.06
N ALA A 287 -18.13 15.38 -16.24
CA ALA A 287 -19.22 16.33 -16.43
C ALA A 287 -18.87 17.53 -17.33
N SER A 288 -17.63 17.63 -17.83
CA SER A 288 -17.18 18.74 -18.71
C SER A 288 -17.51 18.51 -20.16
#